data_AF-A0A366XDL9-F1
#
_entry.id   AF-A0A366XDL9-F1
#
_cell.length_a   1.000
_cell.length_b   1.000
_cell.length_c   1.000
_cell.angle_alpha   90.00
_cell.angle_beta   90.00
_cell.angle_gamma   90.00
#
_symmetry.space_group_name_H-M   'P 1'
#
loop_
_entity.id
_entity.type
_entity.pdbx_description
1 polymer ?
#
loop_
_entity_poly.entity_id
_entity_poly.type
_entity_poly.pdbx_seq_one_letter_code
_entity_poly.pdbx_strand_id
1 'polypeptide(L)'
;MKFVALTLVASLTLVSPAIAWPWGNDNELDFSSVETMQKSLEEVTESMPPDDKKAFGQALIAILMENNPVTSAAEPGLPQLMAMGQLGDKFYDGMGVWMSGVTANDVKVKGAEIATRKADQAGAAAEAEAEEQKSAEALFAQQKCLDERIVISNIRVEEGDFSKNLAFDITNNLPFAISGVQFEYVVKQEGRSVPINKDGSSFSVSGGVEPKETKSLTYYYHGPMGDAGKTFVETKMINAFDAVELPLLNTKTRYIGRPEGFSDQKCE
;
A
#
# COMPACT_ATOMS: atom_id res chain seq x y z
N MET A 1 29.03 26.63 -22.32
CA MET A 1 28.96 25.20 -22.68
C MET A 1 29.05 24.37 -21.40
N LYS A 2 27.92 23.84 -20.92
CA LYS A 2 27.86 22.89 -19.80
C LYS A 2 27.04 21.70 -20.27
N PHE A 3 27.66 20.53 -20.21
CA PHE A 3 27.10 19.26 -20.67
C PHE A 3 25.89 18.88 -19.82
N VAL A 4 24.75 18.67 -20.47
CA VAL A 4 23.57 18.02 -19.90
C VAL A 4 23.81 16.51 -20.04
N ALA A 5 23.98 15.82 -18.91
CA ALA A 5 23.98 14.37 -18.87
C ALA A 5 22.52 13.90 -18.98
N LEU A 6 22.15 13.44 -20.17
CA LEU A 6 20.88 12.82 -20.45
C LEU A 6 20.96 11.36 -19.96
N THR A 7 20.49 11.09 -18.74
CA THR A 7 20.32 9.73 -18.25
C THR A 7 19.13 9.10 -18.97
N LEU A 8 19.43 8.30 -20.00
CA LEU A 8 18.45 7.44 -20.64
C LEU A 8 17.96 6.42 -19.60
N VAL A 9 16.73 6.60 -19.10
CA VAL A 9 15.99 5.54 -18.44
C VAL A 9 15.58 4.58 -19.55
N ALA A 10 16.38 3.53 -19.76
CA ALA A 10 16.03 2.44 -20.64
C ALA A 10 14.82 1.72 -20.03
N SER A 11 13.62 2.04 -20.53
CA SER A 11 12.42 1.23 -20.34
C SER A 11 12.69 -0.15 -20.95
N LEU A 12 13.16 -1.08 -20.13
CA LEU A 12 13.11 -2.50 -20.45
C LEU A 12 11.62 -2.90 -20.49
N THR A 13 11.02 -2.82 -21.67
CA THR A 13 9.86 -3.64 -21.97
C THR A 13 10.34 -5.08 -21.92
N LEU A 14 10.18 -5.73 -20.77
CA LEU A 14 10.26 -7.17 -20.63
C LEU A 14 9.15 -7.75 -21.50
N VAL A 15 9.47 -7.98 -22.77
CA VAL A 15 8.71 -8.90 -23.61
C VAL A 15 8.85 -10.24 -22.91
N SER A 16 7.84 -10.61 -22.12
CA SER A 16 7.78 -11.90 -21.46
C SER A 16 8.07 -12.96 -22.51
N PRO A 17 9.17 -13.73 -22.38
CA PRO A 17 9.35 -14.87 -23.26
C PRO A 17 8.19 -15.80 -22.94
N ALA A 18 7.30 -16.00 -23.91
CA ALA A 18 6.38 -17.12 -23.88
C ALA A 18 7.25 -18.35 -23.60
N ILE A 19 7.13 -18.92 -22.41
CA ILE A 19 7.95 -20.05 -22.00
C ILE A 19 7.47 -21.23 -22.84
N ALA A 20 8.12 -21.43 -23.98
CA ALA A 20 7.87 -22.55 -24.86
C ALA A 20 8.49 -23.80 -24.21
N TRP A 21 7.77 -24.38 -23.25
CA TRP A 21 8.19 -25.65 -22.66
C TRP A 21 8.18 -26.74 -23.73
N PRO A 22 9.29 -27.46 -23.95
CA PRO A 22 9.41 -28.40 -25.06
C PRO A 22 8.76 -29.78 -24.78
N TRP A 23 7.78 -29.85 -23.87
CA TRP A 23 7.18 -31.12 -23.44
C TRP A 23 5.71 -31.21 -23.79
N GLY A 24 5.23 -32.44 -23.87
CA GLY A 24 3.88 -32.78 -24.31
C GLY A 24 3.94 -33.63 -25.57
N ASN A 25 3.88 -34.94 -25.38
CA ASN A 25 3.26 -35.82 -26.38
C ASN A 25 1.75 -35.78 -26.10
N ASP A 26 0.90 -35.97 -27.10
CA ASP A 26 -0.58 -35.97 -26.95
C ASP A 26 -1.13 -37.20 -26.18
N ASN A 27 -0.30 -37.83 -25.36
CA ASN A 27 -0.68 -38.98 -24.57
C ASN A 27 -1.66 -38.53 -23.47
N GLU A 28 -2.78 -39.25 -23.39
CA GLU A 28 -3.72 -39.14 -22.29
C GLU A 28 -3.06 -39.63 -20.99
N LEU A 29 -3.29 -38.90 -19.90
CA LEU A 29 -2.84 -39.27 -18.58
C LEU A 29 -3.83 -40.26 -17.96
N ASP A 30 -3.33 -41.40 -17.46
CA ASP A 30 -4.17 -42.44 -16.91
C ASP A 30 -4.45 -42.20 -15.43
N PHE A 31 -5.70 -41.82 -15.10
CA PHE A 31 -6.16 -41.61 -13.73
C PHE A 31 -7.08 -42.73 -13.21
N SER A 32 -7.09 -43.90 -13.85
CA SER A 32 -7.95 -45.03 -13.44
C SER A 32 -7.60 -45.61 -12.07
N SER A 33 -6.34 -45.50 -11.64
CA SER A 33 -5.91 -45.86 -10.29
C SER A 33 -4.72 -45.00 -9.85
N VAL A 34 -4.38 -45.04 -8.56
CA VAL A 34 -3.20 -44.32 -8.03
C VAL A 34 -1.90 -44.84 -8.67
N GLU A 35 -1.82 -46.14 -8.94
CA GLU A 35 -0.63 -46.78 -9.51
C GLU A 35 -0.45 -46.41 -10.99
N THR A 36 -1.54 -46.39 -11.76
CA THR A 36 -1.49 -46.01 -13.19
C THR A 36 -1.22 -44.52 -13.35
N MET A 37 -1.78 -43.69 -12.47
CA MET A 37 -1.48 -42.26 -12.40
C MET A 37 -0.01 -42.00 -12.12
N GLN A 38 0.58 -42.62 -11.10
CA GLN A 38 1.99 -42.45 -10.79
C GLN A 38 2.87 -42.82 -11.98
N LYS A 39 2.59 -43.96 -12.61
CA LYS A 39 3.34 -44.42 -13.78
C LYS A 39 3.20 -43.47 -14.98
N SER A 40 1.98 -43.03 -15.28
CA SER A 40 1.71 -42.09 -16.39
C SER A 40 2.39 -40.73 -16.16
N LEU A 41 2.38 -40.23 -14.92
CA LEU A 41 3.07 -38.99 -14.55
C LEU A 41 4.59 -39.13 -14.60
N GLU A 42 5.14 -40.26 -14.17
CA GLU A 42 6.57 -40.54 -14.27
C GLU A 42 7.02 -40.59 -15.73
N GLU A 43 6.32 -41.30 -16.61
CA GLU A 43 6.63 -41.39 -18.04
C GLU A 43 6.66 -40.01 -18.73
N VAL A 44 5.74 -39.12 -18.34
CA VAL A 44 5.65 -37.77 -18.90
C VAL A 44 6.70 -36.83 -18.31
N THR A 45 7.02 -36.98 -17.02
CA THR A 45 7.89 -36.04 -16.31
C THR A 45 9.35 -36.48 -16.23
N GLU A 46 9.70 -37.75 -16.51
CA GLU A 46 11.06 -38.29 -16.32
C GLU A 46 12.14 -37.44 -16.99
N SER A 47 11.90 -37.02 -18.24
CA SER A 47 12.82 -36.21 -19.04
C SER A 47 12.79 -34.70 -18.72
N MET A 48 11.95 -34.26 -17.79
CA MET A 48 11.77 -32.83 -17.46
C MET A 48 12.77 -32.34 -16.40
N PRO A 49 13.39 -31.17 -16.59
CA PRO A 49 14.08 -30.44 -15.53
C PRO A 49 13.22 -30.14 -14.29
N PRO A 50 13.86 -29.88 -13.12
CA PRO A 50 13.17 -29.71 -11.84
C PRO A 50 12.14 -28.58 -11.77
N ASP A 51 12.44 -27.40 -12.35
CA ASP A 51 11.57 -26.20 -12.28
C ASP A 51 10.22 -26.36 -12.96
N ASP A 52 10.12 -27.46 -13.67
CA ASP A 52 9.40 -27.56 -14.90
C ASP A 52 8.50 -28.80 -14.74
N LYS A 53 9.02 -29.85 -14.08
CA LYS A 53 8.23 -30.77 -13.23
C LYS A 53 7.37 -30.02 -12.23
N LYS A 54 7.90 -28.96 -11.61
CA LYS A 54 7.15 -28.13 -10.67
C LYS A 54 6.05 -27.35 -11.38
N ALA A 55 6.34 -26.74 -12.53
CA ALA A 55 5.34 -26.05 -13.34
C ALA A 55 4.23 -27.01 -13.81
N PHE A 56 4.61 -28.20 -14.27
CA PHE A 56 3.69 -29.27 -14.67
C PHE A 56 2.80 -29.71 -13.50
N GLY A 57 3.37 -29.97 -12.32
CA GLY A 57 2.60 -30.34 -11.13
C GLY A 57 1.62 -29.25 -10.69
N GLN A 58 2.01 -27.97 -10.76
CA GLN A 58 1.11 -26.85 -10.47
C GLN A 58 -0.04 -26.76 -11.46
N ALA A 59 0.25 -26.96 -12.75
CA ALA A 59 -0.75 -26.95 -13.80
C ALA A 59 -1.72 -28.13 -13.70
N LEU A 60 -1.21 -29.32 -13.39
CA LEU A 60 -2.02 -30.51 -13.17
C LEU A 60 -2.97 -30.35 -11.97
N ILE A 61 -2.47 -29.81 -10.85
CA ILE A 61 -3.30 -29.49 -9.69
C ILE A 61 -4.39 -28.48 -10.07
N ALA A 62 -4.07 -27.47 -10.87
CA ALA A 62 -5.06 -26.49 -11.31
C ALA A 62 -6.16 -27.13 -12.18
N ILE A 63 -5.81 -27.98 -13.14
CA ILE A 63 -6.80 -28.75 -13.94
C ILE A 63 -7.66 -29.62 -13.03
N LEU A 64 -7.03 -30.31 -12.07
CA LEU A 64 -7.73 -31.15 -11.13
C LEU A 64 -8.77 -30.36 -10.31
N MET A 65 -8.40 -29.16 -9.85
CA MET A 65 -9.30 -28.28 -9.09
C MET A 65 -10.43 -27.71 -9.96
N GLU A 66 -10.19 -27.49 -11.26
CA GLU A 66 -11.19 -26.97 -12.20
C GLU A 66 -12.16 -28.05 -12.68
N ASN A 67 -11.71 -29.29 -12.83
CA ASN A 67 -12.57 -30.39 -13.28
C ASN A 67 -13.35 -31.05 -12.14
N ASN A 68 -12.87 -30.93 -10.89
CA ASN A 68 -13.58 -31.48 -9.75
C ASN A 68 -14.85 -30.66 -9.43
N PRO A 69 -16.02 -31.30 -9.29
CA PRO A 69 -17.31 -30.62 -9.14
C PRO A 69 -17.48 -29.86 -7.82
N VAL A 70 -16.69 -30.19 -6.80
CA VAL A 70 -16.74 -29.55 -5.47
C VAL A 70 -15.83 -28.34 -5.43
N THR A 71 -14.61 -28.43 -5.98
CA THR A 71 -13.63 -27.33 -5.99
C THR A 71 -13.86 -26.32 -7.10
N SER A 72 -14.48 -26.72 -8.21
CA SER A 72 -14.87 -25.80 -9.30
C SER A 72 -16.05 -24.90 -8.92
N ALA A 73 -16.93 -25.38 -8.04
CA ALA A 73 -18.06 -24.61 -7.52
C ALA A 73 -17.66 -23.65 -6.38
N ALA A 74 -16.44 -23.74 -5.87
CA ALA A 74 -15.94 -22.90 -4.79
C ALA A 74 -15.20 -21.66 -5.32
N GLU A 75 -15.33 -20.53 -4.62
CA GLU A 75 -14.56 -19.33 -4.94
C GLU A 75 -13.05 -19.59 -4.80
N PRO A 76 -12.21 -19.07 -5.73
CA PRO A 76 -10.76 -19.24 -5.67
C PRO A 76 -10.18 -18.77 -4.33
N GLY A 77 -9.22 -19.53 -3.77
CA GLY A 77 -8.52 -19.19 -2.53
C GLY A 77 -8.94 -20.07 -1.34
N LEU A 78 -9.13 -19.47 -0.17
CA LEU A 78 -9.40 -20.20 1.07
C LEU A 78 -10.65 -21.10 1.01
N PRO A 79 -11.77 -20.70 0.39
CA PRO A 79 -12.94 -21.57 0.22
C PRO A 79 -12.65 -22.82 -0.61
N GLN A 80 -11.88 -22.67 -1.70
CA GLN A 80 -11.46 -23.78 -2.55
C GLN A 80 -10.53 -24.77 -1.83
N LEU A 81 -9.62 -24.27 -0.99
CA LEU A 81 -8.75 -25.10 -0.15
C LEU A 81 -9.54 -25.89 0.91
N MET A 82 -10.56 -25.26 1.52
CA MET A 82 -11.45 -25.95 2.44
C MET A 82 -12.30 -27.01 1.75
N ALA A 83 -12.77 -26.74 0.53
CA ALA A 83 -13.49 -27.68 -0.30
C ALA A 83 -12.63 -28.93 -0.62
N MET A 84 -11.33 -28.74 -0.88
CA MET A 84 -10.38 -29.84 -1.05
C MET A 84 -10.23 -30.69 0.22
N GLY A 85 -10.12 -30.06 1.38
CA GLY A 85 -10.01 -30.78 2.66
C GLY A 85 -11.22 -31.67 2.98
N GLN A 86 -12.39 -31.35 2.40
CA GLN A 86 -13.63 -32.11 2.59
C GLN A 86 -13.78 -33.30 1.62
N LEU A 87 -12.97 -33.38 0.57
CA LEU A 87 -13.07 -34.45 -0.42
C LEU A 87 -12.62 -35.81 0.13
N GLY A 88 -11.64 -35.84 1.04
CA GLY A 88 -11.19 -37.06 1.72
C GLY A 88 -10.96 -38.23 0.75
N ASP A 89 -11.43 -39.43 1.10
CA ASP A 89 -11.29 -40.63 0.28
C ASP A 89 -12.07 -40.55 -1.05
N LYS A 90 -13.15 -39.75 -1.12
CA LYS A 90 -13.95 -39.55 -2.34
C LYS A 90 -13.21 -38.78 -3.44
N PHE A 91 -12.08 -38.18 -3.08
CA PHE A 91 -11.20 -37.53 -4.04
C PHE A 91 -10.72 -38.52 -5.11
N TYR A 92 -10.23 -39.69 -4.68
CA TYR A 92 -9.64 -40.67 -5.58
C TYR A 92 -10.69 -41.45 -6.38
N ASP A 93 -11.84 -41.74 -5.76
CA ASP A 93 -12.93 -42.51 -6.39
C ASP A 93 -13.51 -41.83 -7.65
N GLY A 94 -13.57 -40.49 -7.66
CA GLY A 94 -14.10 -39.72 -8.78
C GLY A 94 -13.03 -39.20 -9.75
N MET A 95 -11.75 -39.28 -9.38
CA MET A 95 -10.64 -38.69 -10.14
C MET A 95 -10.56 -39.25 -11.57
N GLY A 96 -10.71 -40.56 -11.75
CA GLY A 96 -10.73 -41.19 -13.07
C GLY A 96 -11.86 -40.71 -13.97
N VAL A 97 -12.96 -40.19 -13.40
CA VAL A 97 -14.09 -39.62 -14.15
C VAL A 97 -13.81 -38.16 -14.51
N TRP A 98 -13.34 -37.35 -13.56
CA TRP A 98 -13.12 -35.91 -13.75
C TRP A 98 -11.85 -35.60 -14.56
N MET A 99 -10.90 -36.53 -14.59
CA MET A 99 -9.62 -36.38 -15.28
C MET A 99 -9.54 -37.22 -16.56
N SER A 100 -10.61 -37.92 -16.94
CA SER A 100 -10.65 -38.66 -18.21
C SER A 100 -10.47 -37.71 -19.39
N GLY A 101 -9.61 -38.09 -20.34
CA GLY A 101 -9.28 -37.28 -21.51
C GLY A 101 -8.30 -36.14 -21.26
N VAL A 102 -7.81 -35.94 -20.03
CA VAL A 102 -6.76 -34.93 -19.76
C VAL A 102 -5.43 -35.41 -20.34
N THR A 103 -4.85 -34.61 -21.22
CA THR A 103 -3.58 -34.91 -21.89
C THR A 103 -2.42 -34.13 -21.27
N ALA A 104 -1.19 -34.56 -21.54
CA ALA A 104 0.00 -33.79 -21.16
C ALA A 104 0.03 -32.39 -21.84
N ASN A 105 -0.60 -32.25 -23.01
CA ASN A 105 -0.73 -30.95 -23.69
C ASN A 105 -1.70 -30.00 -22.97
N ASP A 106 -2.79 -30.51 -22.39
CA ASP A 106 -3.70 -29.69 -21.58
C ASP A 106 -3.00 -29.13 -20.34
N VAL A 107 -2.20 -29.97 -19.67
CA VAL A 107 -1.37 -29.55 -18.53
C VAL A 107 -0.37 -28.47 -18.95
N LYS A 108 0.23 -28.59 -20.14
CA LYS A 108 1.15 -27.58 -20.68
C LYS A 108 0.45 -26.24 -20.93
N VAL A 109 -0.70 -26.26 -21.63
CA VAL A 109 -1.50 -25.06 -21.89
C VAL A 109 -1.87 -24.38 -20.57
N LYS A 110 -2.30 -25.17 -19.58
CA LYS A 110 -2.65 -24.65 -18.26
C LYS A 110 -1.45 -24.04 -17.53
N GLY A 111 -0.28 -24.66 -17.62
CA GLY A 111 0.94 -24.10 -17.04
C GLY A 111 1.28 -22.74 -17.66
N ALA A 112 1.10 -22.59 -18.98
CA ALA A 112 1.37 -21.34 -19.68
C ALA A 112 0.38 -20.23 -19.27
N GLU A 113 -0.90 -20.58 -19.09
CA GLU A 113 -1.91 -19.67 -18.54
C GLU A 113 -1.56 -19.20 -17.13
N ILE A 114 -1.15 -20.11 -16.24
CA ILE A 114 -0.76 -19.79 -14.86
C ILE A 114 0.48 -18.90 -14.85
N ALA A 115 1.48 -19.19 -15.69
CA ALA A 115 2.70 -18.40 -15.80
C ALA A 115 2.39 -16.97 -16.29
N THR A 116 1.55 -16.84 -17.32
CA THR A 116 1.11 -15.54 -17.86
C THR A 116 0.37 -14.74 -16.79
N ARG A 117 -0.61 -15.35 -16.11
CA ARG A 117 -1.36 -14.71 -15.02
C ARG A 117 -0.46 -14.25 -13.88
N LYS A 118 0.54 -15.05 -13.49
CA LYS A 118 1.51 -14.67 -12.46
C LYS A 118 2.40 -13.51 -12.91
N ALA A 119 2.82 -13.48 -14.17
CA ALA A 119 3.59 -12.38 -14.73
C ALA A 119 2.76 -11.08 -14.76
N ASP A 120 1.50 -11.15 -15.15
CA ASP A 120 0.57 -10.00 -15.16
C ASP A 120 0.34 -9.47 -13.75
N GLN A 121 0.11 -10.36 -12.77
CA GLN A 121 -0.06 -9.99 -11.36
C GLN A 121 1.21 -9.37 -10.76
N ALA A 122 2.39 -9.89 -11.11
CA ALA A 122 3.67 -9.33 -10.67
C ALA A 122 3.92 -7.95 -11.29
N GLY A 123 3.57 -7.75 -12.56
CA GLY A 123 3.64 -6.45 -13.23
C GLY A 123 2.72 -5.42 -12.57
N ALA A 124 1.46 -5.77 -12.33
CA ALA A 124 0.49 -4.89 -11.67
C ALA A 124 0.88 -4.54 -10.22
N ALA A 125 1.44 -5.49 -9.48
CA ALA A 125 1.94 -5.23 -8.13
C ALA A 125 3.15 -4.27 -8.12
N ALA A 126 4.10 -4.47 -9.03
CA ALA A 126 5.26 -3.60 -9.15
C ALA A 126 4.89 -2.17 -9.61
N GLU A 127 3.91 -2.03 -10.50
CA GLU A 127 3.38 -0.72 -10.90
C GLU A 127 2.68 -0.02 -9.74
N ALA A 128 1.87 -0.74 -8.95
CA ALA A 128 1.20 -0.19 -7.77
C ALA A 128 2.20 0.25 -6.69
N GLU A 129 3.24 -0.55 -6.41
CA GLU A 129 4.31 -0.19 -5.48
C GLU A 129 5.08 1.06 -5.95
N ALA A 130 5.39 1.13 -7.25
CA ALA A 130 6.09 2.29 -7.83
C ALA A 130 5.22 3.57 -7.79
N GLU A 131 3.92 3.45 -8.00
CA GLU A 131 2.98 4.58 -7.88
C GLU A 131 2.83 5.03 -6.42
N GLU A 132 2.73 4.09 -5.48
CA GLU A 132 2.69 4.40 -4.05
C GLU A 132 3.97 5.11 -3.60
N GLN A 133 5.14 4.64 -4.04
CA GLN A 133 6.41 5.26 -3.69
C GLN A 133 6.52 6.69 -4.25
N LYS A 134 6.13 6.91 -5.52
CA LYS A 134 6.09 8.27 -6.10
C LYS A 134 5.14 9.19 -5.34
N SER A 135 3.99 8.66 -4.90
CA SER A 135 3.02 9.42 -4.11
C SER A 135 3.58 9.80 -2.74
N ALA A 136 4.32 8.89 -2.09
CA ALA A 136 4.95 9.14 -0.80
C ALA A 136 6.07 10.19 -0.88
N GLU A 137 6.92 10.12 -1.91
CA GLU A 137 7.98 11.11 -2.16
C GLU A 137 7.39 12.51 -2.44
N ALA A 138 6.33 12.57 -3.26
CA ALA A 138 5.62 13.83 -3.52
C ALA A 138 4.98 14.42 -2.26
N LEU A 139 4.34 13.58 -1.43
CA LEU A 139 3.76 14.00 -0.15
C LEU A 139 4.84 14.51 0.81
N PHE A 140 5.98 13.82 0.90
CA PHE A 140 7.09 14.24 1.75
C PHE A 140 7.67 15.59 1.32
N ALA A 141 7.85 15.80 0.02
CA ALA A 141 8.31 17.07 -0.52
C ALA A 141 7.33 18.22 -0.22
N GLN A 142 6.02 17.98 -0.39
CA GLN A 142 5.02 18.98 -0.04
C GLN A 142 4.94 19.25 1.47
N GLN A 143 5.03 18.21 2.30
CA GLN A 143 5.05 18.37 3.76
C GLN A 143 6.24 19.21 4.21
N LYS A 144 7.43 18.93 3.67
CA LYS A 144 8.63 19.73 3.94
C LYS A 144 8.44 21.19 3.50
N CYS A 145 7.82 21.42 2.35
CA CYS A 145 7.51 22.78 1.92
C CYS A 145 6.55 23.47 2.89
N LEU A 146 5.51 22.77 3.39
CA LEU A 146 4.60 23.35 4.38
C LEU A 146 5.32 23.68 5.70
N ASP A 147 6.22 22.82 6.18
CA ASP A 147 7.07 23.09 7.35
C ASP A 147 7.94 24.36 7.15
N GLU A 148 8.41 24.63 5.92
CA GLU A 148 9.22 25.81 5.61
C GLU A 148 8.39 27.08 5.42
N ARG A 149 7.18 26.97 4.84
CA ARG A 149 6.34 28.13 4.50
C ARG A 149 5.38 28.53 5.60
N ILE A 150 4.90 27.59 6.40
CA ILE A 150 4.01 27.85 7.53
C ILE A 150 4.82 27.78 8.81
N VAL A 151 5.14 28.94 9.38
CA VAL A 151 6.00 29.03 10.55
C VAL A 151 5.13 29.10 11.80
N ILE A 152 5.25 28.08 12.66
CA ILE A 152 4.70 28.11 14.01
C ILE A 152 5.79 28.59 14.96
N SER A 153 5.49 29.63 15.75
CA SER A 153 6.46 30.28 16.61
C SER A 153 5.85 30.73 17.94
N ASN A 154 6.70 31.21 18.87
CA ASN A 154 6.29 31.75 20.18
C ASN A 154 5.38 30.81 20.99
N ILE A 155 5.60 29.51 20.85
CA ILE A 155 4.80 28.47 21.48
C ILE A 155 5.05 28.47 22.98
N ARG A 156 3.98 28.59 23.74
CA ARG A 156 4.02 28.65 25.21
C ARG A 156 2.76 28.03 25.79
N VAL A 157 2.91 27.42 26.96
CA VAL A 157 1.77 26.96 27.75
C VAL A 157 1.45 28.04 28.77
N GLU A 158 0.27 28.63 28.67
CA GLU A 158 -0.23 29.69 29.54
C GLU A 158 -1.28 29.14 30.51
N GLU A 159 -1.39 29.80 31.67
CA GLU A 159 -2.47 29.55 32.63
C GLU A 159 -3.65 30.44 32.24
N GLY A 160 -4.79 29.82 31.97
CA GLY A 160 -6.06 30.50 31.79
C GLY A 160 -6.93 30.42 33.04
N ASP A 161 -8.03 31.16 33.04
CA ASP A 161 -8.91 31.30 34.21
C ASP A 161 -9.46 29.97 34.74
N PHE A 162 -9.65 28.99 33.86
CA PHE A 162 -10.20 27.66 34.20
C PHE A 162 -9.50 26.50 33.47
N SER A 163 -8.45 26.79 32.69
CA SER A 163 -7.77 25.82 31.84
C SER A 163 -6.31 26.21 31.60
N LYS A 164 -5.52 25.28 31.07
CA LYS A 164 -4.22 25.63 30.48
C LYS A 164 -4.42 25.81 28.99
N ASN A 165 -3.71 26.77 28.41
CA ASN A 165 -3.80 27.05 26.98
C ASN A 165 -2.43 26.92 26.33
N LEU A 166 -2.38 26.29 25.16
CA LEU A 166 -1.24 26.36 24.26
C LEU A 166 -1.43 27.61 23.40
N ALA A 167 -0.60 28.63 23.64
CA ALA A 167 -0.56 29.85 22.86
C ALA A 167 0.60 29.79 21.86
N PHE A 168 0.37 30.17 20.61
CA PHE A 168 1.37 30.15 19.56
C PHE A 168 1.00 31.12 18.43
N ASP A 169 2.00 31.51 17.64
CA ASP A 169 1.81 32.36 16.47
C ASP A 169 1.99 31.52 15.20
N ILE A 170 1.06 31.66 14.26
CA ILE A 170 1.18 31.11 12.90
C ILE A 170 1.51 32.24 11.94
N THR A 171 2.56 32.06 11.15
CA THR A 171 2.86 32.92 10.00
C THR A 171 2.67 32.15 8.70
N ASN A 172 1.88 32.70 7.78
CA ASN A 172 1.64 32.09 6.48
C ASN A 172 2.55 32.73 5.41
N ASN A 173 3.55 31.99 4.91
CA ASN A 173 4.39 32.45 3.78
C ASN A 173 4.04 31.79 2.44
N LEU A 174 2.85 31.17 2.35
CA LEU A 174 2.29 30.67 1.09
C LEU A 174 1.75 31.86 0.25
N PRO A 175 1.60 31.68 -1.08
CA PRO A 175 1.06 32.72 -1.94
C PRO A 175 -0.47 32.88 -1.84
N PHE A 176 -1.14 32.06 -1.04
CA PHE A 176 -2.60 32.06 -0.85
C PHE A 176 -2.97 31.99 0.65
N ALA A 177 -4.20 32.39 0.97
CA ALA A 177 -4.74 32.36 2.32
C ALA A 177 -5.04 30.93 2.79
N ILE A 178 -4.83 30.68 4.08
CA ILE A 178 -5.14 29.40 4.71
C ILE A 178 -6.27 29.56 5.73
N SER A 179 -7.20 28.60 5.80
CA SER A 179 -8.28 28.59 6.81
C SER A 179 -7.88 27.88 8.10
N GLY A 180 -6.80 27.11 8.09
CA GLY A 180 -6.36 26.35 9.24
C GLY A 180 -5.07 25.59 9.00
N VAL A 181 -4.58 24.98 10.08
CA VAL A 181 -3.38 24.13 10.08
C VAL A 181 -3.63 22.86 10.87
N GLN A 182 -2.86 21.82 10.58
CA GLN A 182 -2.75 20.65 11.42
C GLN A 182 -1.27 20.44 11.73
N PHE A 183 -0.93 20.31 13.00
CA PHE A 183 0.44 20.03 13.41
C PHE A 183 0.46 19.13 14.64
N GLU A 184 1.52 18.36 14.77
CA GLU A 184 1.89 17.66 15.99
C GLU A 184 2.76 18.58 16.85
N TYR A 185 2.58 18.50 18.17
CA TYR A 185 3.47 19.15 19.11
C TYR A 185 3.96 18.16 20.17
N VAL A 186 5.20 18.34 20.60
CA VAL A 186 5.84 17.54 21.64
C VAL A 186 6.38 18.49 22.70
N VAL A 187 5.79 18.44 23.89
CA VAL A 187 6.25 19.20 25.05
C VAL A 187 7.32 18.38 25.78
N LYS A 188 8.55 18.90 25.85
CA LYS A 188 9.70 18.25 26.50
C LYS A 188 10.18 19.08 27.68
N GLN A 189 10.92 18.43 28.57
CA GLN A 189 11.56 19.08 29.71
C GLN A 189 13.01 18.62 29.83
N GLU A 190 13.91 19.56 30.07
CA GLU A 190 15.32 19.28 30.31
C GLU A 190 15.49 18.28 31.48
N GLY A 191 16.37 17.29 31.28
CA GLY A 191 16.65 16.26 32.29
C GLY A 191 15.65 15.09 32.33
N ARG A 192 14.59 15.09 31.50
CA ARG A 192 13.68 13.95 31.37
C ARG A 192 13.95 13.17 30.08
N SER A 193 13.95 11.85 30.17
CA SER A 193 14.08 10.96 29.01
C SER A 193 12.78 10.78 28.21
N VAL A 194 11.63 11.15 28.79
CA VAL A 194 10.29 10.99 28.18
C VAL A 194 9.61 12.35 28.08
N PRO A 195 8.98 12.68 26.93
CA PRO A 195 8.20 13.91 26.79
C PRO A 195 7.12 14.07 27.87
N ILE A 196 6.81 15.31 28.22
CA ILE A 196 5.70 15.65 29.13
C ILE A 196 4.37 15.30 28.45
N ASN A 197 4.25 15.66 27.17
CA ASN A 197 3.05 15.47 26.37
C ASN A 197 3.46 15.36 24.90
N LYS A 198 2.76 14.51 24.15
CA LYS A 198 2.79 14.47 22.70
C LYS A 198 1.35 14.38 22.22
N ASP A 199 0.95 15.31 21.36
CA ASP A 199 -0.39 15.34 20.79
C ASP A 199 -0.36 15.93 19.38
N GLY A 200 -1.44 15.76 18.63
CA GLY A 200 -1.62 16.33 17.30
C GLY A 200 -3.04 16.83 17.13
N SER A 201 -3.19 18.06 16.65
CA SER A 201 -4.51 18.67 16.50
C SER A 201 -4.64 19.47 15.21
N SER A 202 -5.88 19.62 14.77
CA SER A 202 -6.26 20.46 13.65
C SER A 202 -6.91 21.73 14.20
N PHE A 203 -6.39 22.88 13.76
CA PHE A 203 -6.78 24.20 14.21
C PHE A 203 -7.40 24.96 13.06
N SER A 204 -8.68 25.31 13.21
CA SER A 204 -9.33 26.29 12.34
C SER A 204 -8.99 27.69 12.82
N VAL A 205 -8.63 28.58 11.90
CA VAL A 205 -8.32 29.97 12.20
C VAL A 205 -9.49 30.84 11.76
N SER A 206 -10.13 31.52 12.72
CA SER A 206 -11.25 32.41 12.40
C SER A 206 -10.77 33.54 11.48
N GLY A 207 -11.43 33.67 10.33
CA GLY A 207 -11.04 34.60 9.27
C GLY A 207 -9.75 34.23 8.53
N GLY A 208 -9.24 33.00 8.68
CA GLY A 208 -8.05 32.50 7.98
C GLY A 208 -6.75 33.21 8.37
N VAL A 209 -5.68 32.97 7.62
CA VAL A 209 -4.41 33.69 7.69
C VAL A 209 -4.01 34.05 6.25
N GLU A 210 -3.98 35.34 5.95
CA GLU A 210 -3.62 35.87 4.63
C GLU A 210 -2.13 35.66 4.31
N PRO A 211 -1.72 35.73 3.03
CA PRO A 211 -0.31 35.69 2.67
C PRO A 211 0.52 36.73 3.41
N LYS A 212 1.61 36.28 4.03
CA LYS A 212 2.54 37.06 4.88
C LYS A 212 1.93 37.60 6.17
N GLU A 213 0.74 37.15 6.55
CA GLU A 213 0.12 37.50 7.83
C GLU A 213 0.61 36.58 8.94
N THR A 214 0.74 37.14 10.14
CA THR A 214 0.95 36.40 11.38
C THR A 214 -0.26 36.56 12.29
N LYS A 215 -0.82 35.45 12.79
CA LYS A 215 -1.90 35.44 13.78
C LYS A 215 -1.53 34.64 15.02
N SER A 216 -1.87 35.20 16.19
CA SER A 216 -1.75 34.50 17.46
C SER A 216 -3.01 33.68 17.74
N LEU A 217 -2.81 32.43 18.17
CA LEU A 217 -3.86 31.49 18.49
C LEU A 217 -3.66 30.90 19.88
N THR A 218 -4.76 30.53 20.50
CA THR A 218 -4.78 29.86 21.80
C THR A 218 -5.68 28.64 21.70
N TYR A 219 -5.20 27.49 22.18
CA TYR A 219 -5.96 26.25 22.20
C TYR A 219 -5.93 25.60 23.58
N TYR A 220 -6.99 24.89 23.94
CA TYR A 220 -7.06 24.21 25.23
C TYR A 220 -5.99 23.11 25.30
N TYR A 221 -5.17 23.16 26.33
CA TYR A 221 -4.09 22.20 26.58
C TYR A 221 -4.42 21.31 27.78
N HIS A 222 -4.52 20.00 27.55
CA HIS A 222 -4.85 19.01 28.58
C HIS A 222 -3.63 18.48 29.37
N GLY A 223 -2.42 18.98 29.13
CA GLY A 223 -1.20 18.43 29.70
C GLY A 223 -0.60 19.19 30.91
N PRO A 224 0.48 18.65 31.51
CA PRO A 224 1.27 19.38 32.50
C PRO A 224 1.98 20.58 31.87
N MET A 225 2.14 21.68 32.62
CA MET A 225 2.87 22.86 32.14
C MET A 225 4.36 22.61 31.95
N GLY A 226 4.92 21.64 32.68
CA GLY A 226 6.36 21.50 32.83
C GLY A 226 6.94 22.60 33.74
N ASP A 227 8.26 22.65 33.81
CA ASP A 227 8.99 23.63 34.63
C ASP A 227 9.35 24.86 33.79
N ALA A 228 9.04 26.05 34.29
CA ALA A 228 9.37 27.31 33.64
C ALA A 228 10.88 27.40 33.32
N GLY A 229 11.21 27.78 32.07
CA GLY A 229 12.59 27.90 31.60
C GLY A 229 13.30 26.57 31.29
N LYS A 230 12.67 25.41 31.56
CA LYS A 230 13.20 24.08 31.23
C LYS A 230 12.33 23.32 30.25
N THR A 231 11.16 23.85 29.93
CA THR A 231 10.19 23.27 28.99
C THR A 231 10.30 23.92 27.62
N PHE A 232 10.32 23.09 26.59
CA PHE A 232 10.32 23.52 25.19
C PHE A 232 9.35 22.66 24.38
N VAL A 233 8.83 23.23 23.30
CA VAL A 233 7.85 22.58 22.43
C VAL A 233 8.47 22.42 21.04
N GLU A 234 8.49 21.18 20.56
CA GLU A 234 8.80 20.88 19.17
C GLU A 234 7.50 20.73 18.39
N THR A 235 7.45 21.25 17.16
CA THR A 235 6.30 21.11 16.27
C THR A 235 6.67 20.46 14.96
N LYS A 236 5.70 19.78 14.36
CA LYS A 236 5.79 19.23 13.01
C LYS A 236 4.49 19.50 12.26
N MET A 237 4.55 20.18 11.12
CA MET A 237 3.38 20.38 10.28
C MET A 237 2.93 19.04 9.71
N ILE A 238 1.63 18.78 9.81
CA ILE A 238 0.99 17.62 9.22
C ILE A 238 0.22 18.02 7.98
N ASN A 239 -0.51 19.14 8.02
CA ASN A 239 -1.28 19.63 6.89
C ASN A 239 -1.60 21.12 7.07
N ALA A 240 -2.08 21.75 6.00
CA ALA A 240 -2.78 23.02 6.07
C ALA A 240 -4.02 22.97 5.20
N PHE A 241 -4.93 23.92 5.43
CA PHE A 241 -6.21 23.97 4.74
C PHE A 241 -6.32 25.28 3.97
N ASP A 242 -6.76 25.21 2.72
CA ASP A 242 -6.95 26.41 1.89
C ASP A 242 -8.13 27.26 2.36
N ALA A 243 -8.42 28.35 1.66
CA ALA A 243 -9.51 29.27 1.99
C ALA A 243 -10.91 28.63 1.93
N VAL A 244 -11.08 27.48 1.27
CA VAL A 244 -12.35 26.71 1.20
C VAL A 244 -12.31 25.48 2.12
N GLU A 245 -11.39 25.44 3.06
CA GLU A 245 -11.23 24.41 4.08
C GLU A 245 -10.79 23.03 3.57
N LEU A 246 -10.32 22.94 2.31
CA LEU A 246 -9.79 21.70 1.76
C LEU A 246 -8.34 21.48 2.22
N PRO A 247 -7.98 20.24 2.63
CA PRO A 247 -6.60 19.91 2.98
C PRO A 247 -5.68 20.00 1.76
N LEU A 248 -4.47 20.53 1.96
CA LEU A 248 -3.44 20.61 0.92
C LEU A 248 -2.81 19.24 0.64
N LEU A 249 -2.60 18.43 1.67
CA LEU A 249 -1.98 17.10 1.55
C LEU A 249 -3.02 15.98 1.63
N ASN A 250 -2.87 14.97 0.78
CA ASN A 250 -3.57 13.70 0.91
C ASN A 250 -2.89 12.77 1.91
N THR A 251 -3.18 12.98 3.20
CA THR A 251 -2.67 12.19 4.32
C THR A 251 -3.50 10.93 4.59
N LYS A 252 -4.44 10.56 3.69
CA LYS A 252 -5.47 9.52 3.92
C LYS A 252 -6.29 9.73 5.21
N THR A 253 -6.30 10.96 5.73
CA THR A 253 -7.04 11.34 6.94
C THR A 253 -8.37 11.95 6.55
N ARG A 254 -9.46 11.44 7.11
CA ARG A 254 -10.79 12.06 6.95
C ARG A 254 -10.96 13.17 7.98
N TYR A 255 -11.18 14.38 7.51
CA TYR A 255 -11.45 15.53 8.38
C TYR A 255 -12.96 15.71 8.56
N ILE A 256 -13.46 15.43 9.77
CA ILE A 256 -14.89 15.58 10.09
C ILE A 256 -15.25 17.06 10.08
N GLY A 257 -16.35 17.41 9.41
CA GLY A 257 -16.86 18.79 9.34
C GLY A 257 -16.16 19.68 8.32
N ARG A 258 -15.29 19.12 7.47
CA ARG A 258 -14.67 19.82 6.33
C ARG A 258 -15.14 19.22 5.00
N PRO A 259 -15.05 19.97 3.88
CA PRO A 259 -15.41 19.46 2.56
C PRO A 259 -14.56 18.23 2.16
N GLU A 260 -15.14 17.35 1.35
CA GLU A 260 -14.43 16.18 0.82
C GLU A 260 -13.52 16.58 -0.37
N GLY A 261 -12.35 15.97 -0.45
CA GLY A 261 -11.36 16.22 -1.50
C GLY A 261 -10.06 16.83 -0.98
N PHE A 262 -9.26 17.33 -1.91
CA PHE A 262 -7.98 18.00 -1.66
C PHE A 262 -7.94 19.31 -2.43
N SER A 263 -7.18 20.26 -1.91
CA SER A 263 -6.97 21.53 -2.60
C SER A 263 -6.14 21.33 -3.87
N ASP A 264 -6.45 22.10 -4.90
CA ASP A 264 -5.59 22.22 -6.10
C ASP A 264 -4.37 23.13 -5.85
N GLN A 265 -4.35 23.82 -4.71
CA GLN A 265 -3.23 24.69 -4.33
C GLN A 265 -1.99 23.87 -4.00
N LYS A 266 -0.83 24.35 -4.44
CA LYS A 266 0.48 23.74 -4.17
C LYS A 266 1.34 24.68 -3.36
N CYS A 267 2.20 24.11 -2.52
CA CYS A 267 3.08 24.88 -1.65
C CYS A 267 4.22 25.63 -2.40
N GLU A 268 4.51 25.24 -3.65
CA GLU A 268 5.59 25.79 -4.49
C GLU A 268 5.41 27.27 -4.85
#